data_AF-A0A9X9LTX3-F1
#
_entry.id   AF-A0A9X9LTX3-F1
#
_cell.length_a   1.000
_cell.length_b   1.000
_cell.length_c   1.000
_cell.angle_alpha   90.00
_cell.angle_beta   90.00
_cell.angle_gamma   90.00
#
_symmetry.space_group_name_H-M   'P 1'
#
loop_
_entity.id
_entity.type
_entity.pdbx_description
1 polymer ?
#
loop_
_entity_poly.entity_id
_entity_poly.type
_entity_poly.pdbx_seq_one_letter_code
_entity_poly.pdbx_strand_id
1 'polypeptide(L)'
;MSSKQAVSSKEQEMLLCYNGEVLIFRLSEGHFAGKGPAKTPVLHVRRMVFDRRTRAFVQKSTGSFMLKEENSHLKIMCCNCVSDFRTGINLPYIMIQCKKKNIFRYVLLFLHRTN
;
A
#
# COMPACT_ATOMS: atom_id res chain seq x y z
N MET A 1 21.19 19.00 14.02
CA MET A 1 19.71 19.09 14.00
C MET A 1 19.22 18.65 12.64
N SER A 2 18.74 17.41 12.50
CA SER A 2 18.14 16.94 11.25
C SER A 2 16.67 17.33 11.28
N SER A 3 16.30 18.28 10.43
CA SER A 3 14.91 18.64 10.18
C SER A 3 14.19 17.41 9.64
N LYS A 4 13.32 16.82 10.46
CA LYS A 4 12.33 15.85 10.00
C LYS A 4 11.50 16.58 8.94
N GLN A 5 11.77 16.30 7.66
CA GLN A 5 10.90 16.72 6.59
C GLN A 5 9.52 16.13 6.89
N ALA A 6 8.57 17.00 7.21
CA ALA A 6 7.18 16.66 7.27
C ALA A 6 6.76 16.32 5.83
N VAL A 7 6.75 15.02 5.52
CA VAL A 7 6.17 14.53 4.28
C VAL A 7 4.70 14.93 4.31
N SER A 8 4.34 15.83 3.40
CA SER A 8 2.96 16.25 3.12
C SER A 8 2.03 15.04 3.12
N SER A 9 1.04 15.06 4.00
CA SER A 9 0.24 13.90 4.42
C SER A 9 -0.76 13.37 3.39
N LYS A 10 -0.77 13.87 2.15
CA LYS A 10 -1.89 13.61 1.22
C LYS A 10 -1.80 12.27 0.50
N GLU A 11 -0.60 11.71 0.32
CA GLU A 11 -0.40 10.43 -0.35
C GLU A 11 0.77 9.69 0.30
N GLN A 12 0.54 8.45 0.72
CA GLN A 12 1.58 7.59 1.28
C GLN A 12 1.94 6.53 0.25
N GLU A 13 3.23 6.42 -0.04
CA GLU A 13 3.77 5.43 -0.97
C GLU A 13 4.83 4.57 -0.28
N MET A 14 4.81 3.26 -0.53
CA MET A 14 5.83 2.34 -0.06
C MET A 14 6.18 1.31 -1.14
N LEU A 15 7.46 0.92 -1.18
CA LEU A 15 8.01 0.04 -2.20
C LEU A 15 8.49 -1.27 -1.57
N LEU A 16 8.25 -2.39 -2.26
CA LEU A 16 8.74 -3.71 -1.87
C LEU A 16 9.32 -4.46 -3.07
N CYS A 17 10.60 -4.84 -2.99
CA CYS A 17 11.21 -5.73 -3.96
C CYS A 17 10.78 -7.17 -3.69
N TYR A 18 10.28 -7.86 -4.71
CA TYR A 18 9.77 -9.22 -4.59
C TYR A 18 9.96 -9.99 -5.91
N ASN A 19 10.71 -11.10 -5.87
CA ASN A 19 10.90 -12.01 -7.01
C ASN A 19 11.29 -11.32 -8.35
N GLY A 20 12.22 -10.35 -8.29
CA GLY A 20 12.67 -9.59 -9.47
C GLY A 20 11.70 -8.49 -9.93
N GLU A 21 10.61 -8.27 -9.21
CA GLU A 21 9.62 -7.22 -9.43
C GLU A 21 9.67 -6.19 -8.29
N VAL A 22 9.14 -5.00 -8.54
CA VAL A 22 8.94 -3.94 -7.55
C VAL A 22 7.44 -3.73 -7.37
N LEU A 23 6.95 -3.94 -6.15
CA LEU A 23 5.57 -3.61 -5.78
C LEU A 23 5.54 -2.19 -5.25
N ILE A 24 4.63 -1.37 -5.78
CA ILE A 24 4.37 0.00 -5.34
C ILE A 24 3.00 0.03 -4.69
N PHE A 25 2.96 0.36 -3.41
CA PHE A 25 1.74 0.54 -2.63
C PHE A 25 1.49 2.02 -2.47
N ARG A 26 0.37 2.52 -2.98
CA ARG A 26 -0.05 3.91 -2.81
C ARG A 26 -1.41 3.95 -2.13
N LEU A 27 -1.44 4.57 -0.96
CA LEU A 27 -2.68 4.84 -0.24
C LEU A 27 -3.17 6.23 -0.63
N SER A 28 -4.31 6.30 -1.30
CA SER A 28 -4.99 7.56 -1.60
C SER A 28 -5.95 7.91 -0.46
N GLU A 29 -5.89 9.17 0.02
CA GLU A 29 -6.93 9.68 0.91
C GLU A 29 -8.25 9.71 0.14
N GLY A 30 -9.30 9.15 0.75
CA GLY A 30 -10.64 9.53 0.37
C GLY A 30 -10.81 11.02 0.69
N HIS A 31 -11.00 11.87 -0.33
CA HIS A 31 -11.15 13.32 -0.12
C HIS A 31 -12.12 13.62 1.04
N PHE A 32 -11.62 14.26 2.10
CA PHE A 32 -12.42 14.85 3.18
C PHE A 32 -12.72 16.34 2.98
N ALA A 33 -12.27 16.94 1.86
CA ALA A 33 -12.49 18.35 1.57
C ALA A 33 -13.63 18.54 0.55
N GLY A 34 -14.87 18.54 1.03
CA GLY A 34 -16.04 18.90 0.23
C GLY A 34 -17.34 18.35 0.82
N LYS A 35 -18.44 19.09 0.65
CA LYS A 35 -19.83 18.67 0.99
C LYS A 35 -20.33 17.52 0.08
N GLY A 36 -19.52 16.48 -0.11
CA GLY A 36 -19.85 15.27 -0.87
C GLY A 36 -19.73 14.02 0.02
N PRO A 37 -20.21 12.87 -0.43
CA PRO A 37 -20.06 11.61 0.32
C PRO A 37 -18.56 11.35 0.57
N ALA A 38 -18.22 10.97 1.81
CA ALA A 38 -16.85 10.62 2.18
C ALA A 38 -16.33 9.57 1.21
N LYS A 39 -15.27 9.88 0.46
CA LYS A 39 -14.70 8.91 -0.48
C LYS A 39 -14.07 7.77 0.35
N THR A 40 -14.33 6.54 -0.03
CA THR A 40 -13.70 5.37 0.59
C THR A 40 -12.21 5.36 0.26
N PRO A 41 -11.29 5.26 1.23
CA PRO A 41 -9.86 5.18 0.96
C PRO A 41 -9.52 3.94 0.14
N VAL A 42 -8.59 4.10 -0.81
CA VAL A 42 -8.19 3.03 -1.72
C VAL A 42 -6.69 2.78 -1.61
N LEU A 43 -6.32 1.53 -1.40
CA LEU A 43 -4.95 1.07 -1.57
C LEU A 43 -4.76 0.66 -3.02
N HIS A 44 -3.94 1.41 -3.76
CA HIS A 44 -3.50 1.05 -5.10
C HIS A 44 -2.20 0.24 -5.01
N VAL A 45 -2.11 -0.81 -5.82
CA VAL A 45 -0.94 -1.67 -5.91
C VAL A 45 -0.51 -1.73 -7.37
N ARG A 46 0.75 -1.39 -7.66
CA ARG A 46 1.34 -1.54 -8.99
C ARG A 46 2.49 -2.53 -8.91
N ARG A 47 2.55 -3.46 -9.84
CA ARG A 47 3.69 -4.36 -10.01
C ARG A 47 4.51 -3.89 -11.19
N MET A 48 5.74 -3.52 -10.93
CA MET A 48 6.69 -3.03 -11.91
C MET A 48 7.78 -4.06 -12.14
N VAL A 49 8.26 -4.16 -13.38
CA VAL A 49 9.42 -4.99 -13.75
C VAL A 49 10.41 -4.12 -14.50
N PHE A 50 11.71 -4.32 -14.27
CA PHE A 50 12.73 -3.61 -15.02
C PHE A 50 12.85 -4.21 -16.42
N ASP A 51 12.56 -3.41 -17.45
CA ASP A 51 12.80 -3.78 -18.84
C ASP A 51 14.19 -3.31 -19.26
N ARG A 52 15.04 -4.27 -19.63
CA ARG A 52 16.42 -4.01 -20.07
C ARG A 52 16.48 -3.28 -21.41
N ARG A 53 15.48 -3.44 -22.28
CA ARG A 53 15.45 -2.81 -23.61
C ARG A 53 15.20 -1.31 -23.48
N THR A 54 14.15 -0.94 -22.76
CA THR A 54 13.81 0.46 -22.49
C THR A 54 14.62 1.07 -21.35
N ARG A 55 15.38 0.25 -20.61
CA ARG A 55 16.13 0.63 -19.40
C ARG A 55 15.25 1.29 -18.33
N ALA A 56 13.98 0.91 -18.28
CA ALA A 56 12.97 1.53 -17.42
C ALA A 56 12.14 0.49 -16.69
N PHE A 57 11.54 0.88 -15.57
CA PHE A 57 10.51 0.07 -14.91
C PHE A 57 9.18 0.21 -15.66
N VAL A 58 8.67 -0.90 -16.18
CA VAL A 58 7.39 -0.98 -16.87
C VAL A 58 6.34 -1.63 -15.97
N GLN A 59 5.10 -1.16 -16.06
CA GLN A 59 4.00 -1.70 -15.28
C GLN A 59 3.55 -3.04 -15.87
N LYS A 60 3.63 -4.11 -15.07
CA LYS A 60 3.20 -5.46 -15.43
C LYS A 60 1.75 -5.71 -15.05
N SER A 61 1.33 -5.26 -13.87
CA SER A 61 -0.06 -5.34 -13.42
C SER A 61 -0.39 -4.27 -12.41
N THR A 62 -1.67 -4.05 -12.17
CA THR A 62 -2.20 -3.13 -11.17
C THR A 62 -3.38 -3.76 -10.47
N GLY A 63 -3.63 -3.36 -9.22
CA GLY A 63 -4.77 -3.76 -8.43
C GLY A 63 -5.17 -2.64 -7.47
N SER A 64 -6.39 -2.71 -6.97
CA SER A 64 -6.88 -1.79 -5.96
C SER A 64 -7.70 -2.52 -4.90
N PHE A 65 -7.62 -2.03 -3.67
CA PHE A 65 -8.39 -2.56 -2.55
C PHE A 65 -9.07 -1.40 -1.81
N MET A 66 -10.40 -1.46 -1.70
CA MET A 66 -11.17 -0.48 -0.95
C MET A 66 -11.14 -0.82 0.54
N LEU A 67 -10.67 0.12 1.35
CA LEU A 67 -10.66 -0.01 2.80
C LEU A 67 -12.02 0.45 3.32
N LYS A 68 -12.84 -0.47 3.87
CA LYS A 68 -14.19 -0.19 4.43
C LYS A 68 -14.19 0.71 5.68
N GLU A 69 -13.09 1.40 5.97
CA GLU A 69 -12.93 2.23 7.17
C GLU A 69 -13.14 3.71 6.84
N GLU A 70 -14.41 4.06 6.60
CA GLU A 70 -14.85 5.44 6.41
C GLU A 70 -14.48 6.32 7.63
N ASN A 71 -13.96 7.52 7.37
CA ASN A 71 -13.58 8.51 8.38
C ASN A 71 -12.45 8.08 9.35
N SER A 72 -11.59 7.15 8.93
CA SER A 72 -10.38 6.78 9.69
C SER A 72 -9.13 7.45 9.11
N HIS A 73 -8.20 7.85 9.97
CA HIS A 73 -6.87 8.24 9.51
C HIS A 73 -6.08 6.96 9.23
N LEU A 74 -5.78 6.73 7.96
CA LEU A 74 -5.07 5.55 7.50
C LEU A 74 -3.59 5.86 7.30
N LYS A 75 -2.74 4.91 7.69
CA LYS A 75 -1.30 5.02 7.51
C LYS A 75 -0.69 3.68 7.14
N ILE A 76 0.08 3.62 6.05
CA ILE A 76 0.95 2.48 5.76
C ILE A 76 2.05 2.46 6.83
N MET A 77 2.12 1.38 7.58
CA MET A 77 3.13 1.19 8.63
C MET A 77 4.37 0.50 8.08
N CYS A 78 4.18 -0.59 7.31
CA CYS A 78 5.27 -1.31 6.66
C CYS A 78 4.75 -2.21 5.54
N CYS A 79 5.66 -2.65 4.67
CA CYS A 79 5.46 -3.75 3.74
C CYS A 79 6.69 -4.67 3.76
N ASN A 80 6.48 -5.99 3.73
CA ASN A 80 7.55 -6.98 3.70
C ASN A 80 7.02 -8.30 3.11
N CYS A 81 7.80 -9.37 3.17
CA CYS A 81 7.39 -10.72 2.80
C CYS A 81 7.34 -11.62 4.05
N VAL A 82 6.41 -12.57 4.06
CA VAL A 82 6.43 -13.71 4.99
C VAL A 82 6.46 -15.02 4.20
N SER A 83 7.05 -16.06 4.77
CA SER A 83 7.02 -17.40 4.18
C SER A 83 5.80 -18.16 4.70
N ASP A 84 4.95 -18.64 3.79
CA ASP A 84 3.90 -19.60 4.16
C ASP A 84 4.56 -20.98 4.36
N PHE A 85 4.60 -21.44 5.61
CA PHE A 85 5.22 -22.72 5.97
C PHE A 85 4.63 -23.91 5.21
N ARG A 86 3.35 -23.89 4.86
CA ARG A 86 2.68 -25.02 4.18
C ARG A 86 3.09 -25.14 2.72
N THR A 87 3.34 -24.02 2.06
CA THR A 87 3.60 -23.97 0.60
C THR A 87 5.03 -23.58 0.27
N GLY A 88 5.81 -23.09 1.23
CA GLY A 88 7.12 -22.48 1.02
C GLY A 88 7.07 -21.15 0.26
N ILE A 89 5.88 -20.62 -0.04
CA ILE A 89 5.73 -19.41 -0.85
C ILE A 89 6.02 -18.18 0.02
N ASN A 90 6.91 -17.32 -0.45
CA ASN A 90 7.06 -15.98 0.10
C ASN A 90 5.91 -15.10 -0.39
N LEU A 91 5.10 -14.60 0.53
CA LEU A 91 3.93 -13.76 0.29
C LEU A 91 4.24 -12.32 0.70
N PRO A 92 4.17 -11.36 -0.23
CA PRO A 92 4.19 -9.95 0.11
C PRO A 92 3.00 -9.61 1.00
N TYR A 93 3.23 -8.73 1.97
CA TYR A 93 2.18 -8.17 2.80
C TYR A 93 2.38 -6.67 3.01
N ILE A 94 1.30 -6.00 3.36
CA ILE A 94 1.29 -4.61 3.81
C ILE A 94 0.50 -4.50 5.12
N MET A 95 1.04 -3.74 6.07
CA MET A 95 0.38 -3.40 7.31
C MET A 95 -0.10 -1.95 7.25
N ILE A 96 -1.40 -1.75 7.47
CA ILE A 96 -2.04 -0.44 7.50
C ILE A 96 -2.59 -0.22 8.91
N GLN A 97 -2.23 0.91 9.50
CA GLN A 97 -2.84 1.40 10.73
C GLN A 97 -4.05 2.23 10.37
N CYS A 98 -5.16 1.98 11.05
CA CYS A 98 -6.39 2.75 10.95
C CYS A 98 -6.68 3.36 12.32
N LYS A 99 -6.68 4.69 12.40
CA LYS A 99 -7.06 5.41 13.62
C LYS A 99 -8.50 5.88 13.51
N LYS A 100 -9.36 5.37 14.39
CA LYS A 100 -10.75 5.82 14.55
C LYS A 100 -10.93 6.32 15.99
N LYS A 101 -11.16 7.62 16.15
CA LYS A 101 -11.17 8.30 17.46
C LYS A 101 -9.86 8.01 18.22
N ASN A 102 -9.94 7.38 19.40
CA ASN A 102 -8.80 7.01 20.24
C ASN A 102 -8.40 5.53 20.12
N ILE A 103 -8.96 4.79 19.17
CA ILE A 103 -8.66 3.38 18.96
C ILE A 103 -7.81 3.21 17.70
N PHE A 104 -6.71 2.47 17.84
CA PHE A 104 -5.90 2.02 16.72
C PHE A 104 -6.31 0.61 16.33
N ARG A 105 -6.63 0.43 15.05
CA ARG A 105 -6.78 -0.88 14.41
C ARG A 105 -5.65 -1.08 13.43
N TYR A 106 -5.27 -2.32 13.21
CA TYR A 106 -4.23 -2.70 12.27
C TYR A 106 -4.81 -3.74 11.31
N VAL A 107 -4.67 -3.48 10.02
CA VAL A 107 -5.07 -4.38 8.95
C VAL A 107 -3.82 -4.92 8.28
N LEU A 108 -3.71 -6.25 8.21
CA LEU A 108 -2.63 -6.94 7.51
C LEU A 108 -3.21 -7.54 6.24
N LEU A 109 -2.71 -7.09 5.08
CA LEU A 109 -3.15 -7.59 3.77
C LEU A 109 -2.02 -8.41 3.16
N PHE A 110 -2.32 -9.67 2.81
CA PHE A 110 -1.43 -10.55 2.07
C PHE A 110 -1.76 -10.48 0.58
N LEU A 111 -0.74 -10.30 -0.26
CA LEU A 111 -0.88 -10.33 -1.70
C LEU A 111 -0.56 -11.73 -2.20
N HIS A 112 -1.62 -12.51 -2.41
CA HIS A 112 -1.50 -13.82 -3.05
C HIS A 112 -1.19 -13.67 -4.54
N ARG A 113 -0.41 -14.62 -5.06
CA ARG A 113 0.02 -14.67 -6.47
C ARG A 113 -1.11 -15.03 -7.45
N THR A 114 -2.35 -15.15 -6.96
CA THR A 114 -3.52 -15.45 -7.76
C THR A 114 -3.90 -14.21 -8.57
N ASN A 115 -3.38 -14.14 -9.78
CA ASN A 115 -4.12 -13.55 -10.90
C ASN A 115 -5.23 -14.53 -11.31
#